data_AF-A0A1A9WP27-F1
#
_entry.id   AF-A0A1A9WP27-F1
#
_cell.length_a   1.000
_cell.length_b   1.000
_cell.length_c   1.000
_cell.angle_alpha   90.00
_cell.angle_beta   90.00
_cell.angle_gamma   90.00
#
_symmetry.space_group_name_H-M   'P 1'
#
loop_
_entity.id
_entity.type
_entity.pdbx_description
1 polymer ?
#
loop_
_entity_poly.entity_id
_entity_poly.type
_entity_poly.pdbx_seq_one_letter_code
_entity_poly.pdbx_strand_id
1 'polypeptide(L)'
;MVILCILEVKMENSKHLNTGQEESEDEPVAKIKCTEISSPRTSNSLNLCQLPNEMLVKIVAYIGISHYKNIRLSSRLLRGICDEAFMIKFRYAMKKYAQLNRVGAAIVLKAIDLATEAFIKSGFKSIFCACLSPILSKIPVNAPNDNELKIFLSRFYGLIKNRMNNEISKFEILYNITLIRFFKALKCSSVTITPWDSTHQNWKIFVELKVYWLTESSLYLDKLVSQSSDCNNIIHLLAKILKCQYANLELSQFSPRVLDAKTRIKFCLNMNGIESLYSLFRSCVEMNLKDFVWPMEWPTDEFNNCWCIMSYDSELRKLTKNDLFHTLVTHEINEHF
;
A
#
# COMPACT_ATOMS: atom_id res chain seq x y z
N MET A 1 -7.46 32.18 -15.51
CA MET A 1 -8.91 31.97 -15.69
C MET A 1 -9.49 30.79 -14.89
N VAL A 2 -8.86 29.62 -14.83
CA VAL A 2 -9.44 28.45 -14.10
C VAL A 2 -9.53 28.63 -12.56
N ILE A 3 -8.69 29.50 -11.98
CA ILE A 3 -8.61 29.69 -10.52
C ILE A 3 -9.71 30.62 -9.97
N LEU A 4 -10.18 31.60 -10.75
CA LEU A 4 -11.32 32.44 -10.35
C LEU A 4 -12.59 31.61 -10.19
N CYS A 5 -12.83 30.65 -11.09
CA CYS A 5 -14.00 29.77 -11.01
C CYS A 5 -13.99 28.83 -9.78
N ILE A 6 -12.83 28.43 -9.23
CA ILE A 6 -12.78 27.51 -8.07
C ILE A 6 -13.00 28.27 -6.75
N LEU A 7 -12.57 29.54 -6.67
CA LEU A 7 -12.79 30.39 -5.50
C LEU A 7 -14.21 31.00 -5.50
N GLU A 8 -14.77 31.32 -6.67
CA GLU A 8 -16.16 31.81 -6.79
C GLU A 8 -17.19 30.75 -6.40
N VAL A 9 -17.02 29.49 -6.84
CA VAL A 9 -17.95 28.39 -6.51
C VAL A 9 -18.01 28.09 -5.00
N LYS A 10 -16.96 28.41 -4.23
CA LYS A 10 -16.98 28.24 -2.77
C LYS A 10 -17.64 29.41 -2.04
N MET A 11 -17.65 30.61 -2.63
CA MET A 11 -18.36 31.78 -2.07
C MET A 11 -19.85 31.78 -2.41
N GLU A 12 -20.26 31.25 -3.56
CA GLU A 12 -21.69 31.12 -3.91
C GLU A 12 -22.40 30.01 -3.13
N ASN A 13 -21.75 28.87 -2.92
CA ASN A 13 -22.33 27.78 -2.11
C ASN A 13 -22.39 28.09 -0.61
N SER A 14 -21.66 29.11 -0.14
CA SER A 14 -21.78 29.65 1.23
C SER A 14 -23.02 30.54 1.40
N LYS A 15 -23.63 31.04 0.31
CA LYS A 15 -24.79 31.94 0.36
C LYS A 15 -26.12 31.20 0.25
N HIS A 16 -26.13 29.96 -0.23
CA HIS A 16 -27.35 29.17 -0.47
C HIS A 16 -27.74 28.20 0.65
N LEU A 17 -27.19 28.33 1.86
CA LEU A 17 -27.53 27.44 2.98
C LEU A 17 -28.31 28.09 4.14
N ASN A 18 -28.74 29.34 4.01
CA ASN A 18 -29.62 29.98 4.99
C ASN A 18 -30.84 30.62 4.31
N THR A 19 -31.89 29.83 4.12
CA THR A 19 -33.25 30.35 3.92
C THR A 19 -34.23 29.50 4.72
N GLY A 20 -34.55 29.99 5.91
CA GLY A 20 -35.74 29.67 6.70
C GLY A 20 -36.18 30.96 7.39
N GLN A 21 -37.43 31.36 7.15
CA GLN A 21 -38.22 32.50 7.65
C GLN A 21 -37.93 32.88 9.13
N GLU A 22 -37.97 34.14 9.59
CA GLU A 22 -39.10 35.10 9.59
C GLU A 22 -38.66 36.53 10.05
N GLU A 23 -39.28 37.55 9.44
CA GLU A 23 -39.73 38.88 9.92
C GLU A 23 -38.87 39.91 10.73
N SER A 24 -38.72 41.06 10.06
CA SER A 24 -39.01 42.45 10.51
C SER A 24 -37.94 43.39 11.13
N GLU A 25 -37.89 44.56 10.47
CA GLU A 25 -37.62 45.95 10.91
C GLU A 25 -36.19 46.53 11.06
N ASP A 26 -36.03 47.63 10.30
CA ASP A 26 -35.20 48.86 10.44
C ASP A 26 -33.71 48.93 10.02
N GLU A 27 -33.52 49.60 8.86
CA GLU A 27 -32.49 50.55 8.36
C GLU A 27 -30.97 50.47 8.74
N PRO A 28 -30.04 51.05 7.93
CA PRO A 28 -30.08 51.39 6.50
C PRO A 28 -28.98 50.66 5.69
N VAL A 29 -29.23 50.52 4.38
CA VAL A 29 -28.33 49.90 3.41
C VAL A 29 -27.07 50.77 3.20
N ALA A 30 -25.95 50.38 3.80
CA ALA A 30 -24.64 50.84 3.36
C ALA A 30 -24.33 50.23 1.98
N LYS A 31 -24.63 50.98 0.91
CA LYS A 31 -24.09 50.70 -0.43
C LYS A 31 -22.57 50.79 -0.37
N ILE A 32 -21.90 49.65 -0.22
CA ILE A 32 -20.46 49.56 -0.43
C ILE A 32 -20.22 49.80 -1.91
N LYS A 33 -19.78 51.01 -2.22
CA LYS A 33 -19.30 51.42 -3.54
C LYS A 33 -18.10 50.52 -3.86
N CYS A 34 -18.22 49.63 -4.84
CA CYS A 34 -17.08 48.97 -5.45
C CYS A 34 -16.22 50.06 -6.09
N THR A 35 -15.22 50.52 -5.36
CA THR A 35 -14.21 51.43 -5.87
C THR A 35 -13.40 50.65 -6.91
N GLU A 36 -13.58 50.96 -8.18
CA GLU A 36 -12.65 50.60 -9.24
C GLU A 36 -11.29 51.22 -8.88
N ILE A 37 -10.34 50.38 -8.46
CA ILE A 37 -8.96 50.79 -8.29
C ILE A 37 -8.29 50.66 -9.66
N SER A 38 -8.21 51.77 -10.38
CA SER A 38 -7.33 51.93 -11.53
C SER A 38 -5.88 52.16 -11.06
N SER A 39 -5.04 51.12 -11.23
CA SER A 39 -3.61 51.07 -11.65
C SER A 39 -2.74 52.33 -11.48
N PRO A 40 -1.46 52.29 -11.02
CA PRO A 40 -0.43 51.37 -11.53
C PRO A 40 0.69 50.99 -10.55
N ARG A 41 0.91 49.70 -10.32
CA ARG A 41 2.23 49.18 -9.97
C ARG A 41 2.41 47.88 -10.72
N THR A 42 3.53 47.74 -11.41
CA THR A 42 4.12 46.45 -11.77
C THR A 42 4.37 45.67 -10.48
N SER A 43 3.31 45.21 -9.81
CA SER A 43 3.42 44.11 -8.88
C SER A 43 3.82 42.94 -9.76
N ASN A 44 5.06 42.48 -9.62
CA ASN A 44 5.40 41.14 -10.10
C ASN A 44 4.41 40.19 -9.40
N SER A 45 3.30 39.89 -10.07
CA SER A 45 2.25 39.05 -9.52
C SER A 45 2.88 37.68 -9.41
N LEU A 46 3.25 37.31 -8.19
CA LEU A 46 3.86 36.03 -7.93
C LEU A 46 2.87 34.96 -8.38
N ASN A 47 3.23 34.23 -9.42
CA ASN A 47 2.49 33.07 -9.85
C ASN A 47 2.50 32.06 -8.69
N LEU A 48 1.40 31.35 -8.47
CA LEU A 48 1.30 30.29 -7.46
C LEU A 48 2.51 29.35 -7.52
N CYS A 49 2.95 28.97 -8.73
CA CYS A 49 4.09 28.08 -8.94
C CYS A 49 5.47 28.67 -8.55
N GLN A 50 5.53 29.96 -8.21
CA GLN A 50 6.75 30.63 -7.71
C GLN A 50 6.84 30.61 -6.17
N LEU A 51 5.80 30.13 -5.48
CA LEU A 51 5.85 29.95 -4.04
C LEU A 51 6.77 28.77 -3.65
N PRO A 52 7.40 28.81 -2.47
CA PRO A 52 8.13 27.68 -1.92
C PRO A 52 7.26 26.40 -1.86
N ASN A 53 7.87 25.25 -2.12
CA ASN A 53 7.16 23.97 -2.15
C ASN A 53 6.44 23.68 -0.82
N GLU A 54 7.03 24.06 0.32
CA GLU A 54 6.44 23.87 1.64
C GLU A 54 5.13 24.65 1.80
N MET A 55 5.06 25.86 1.24
CA MET A 55 3.84 26.68 1.24
C MET A 55 2.80 26.07 0.32
N LEU A 56 3.20 25.62 -0.88
CA LEU A 56 2.31 24.96 -1.82
C LEU A 56 1.70 23.68 -1.24
N VAL A 57 2.49 22.89 -0.51
CA VAL A 57 2.01 21.69 0.20
C VAL A 57 0.96 22.07 1.24
N LYS A 58 1.17 23.13 2.03
CA LYS A 58 0.19 23.59 3.03
C LYS A 58 -1.11 24.09 2.37
N ILE A 59 -1.00 24.86 1.30
CA ILE A 59 -2.16 25.36 0.52
C ILE A 59 -2.96 24.18 -0.03
N VAL A 60 -2.30 23.24 -0.71
CA VAL A 60 -2.95 22.03 -1.24
C VAL A 60 -3.53 21.17 -0.12
N ALA A 61 -2.85 21.03 1.02
CA ALA A 61 -3.38 20.32 2.18
C ALA A 61 -4.72 20.89 2.64
N TYR A 62 -4.84 22.23 2.65
CA TYR A 62 -6.03 22.96 3.07
C TYR A 62 -7.23 22.82 2.11
N ILE A 63 -6.98 22.79 0.79
CA ILE A 63 -8.06 22.66 -0.21
C ILE A 63 -8.85 21.36 -0.01
N GLY A 64 -8.19 20.29 0.43
CA GLY A 64 -8.81 18.99 0.66
C GLY A 64 -8.58 18.00 -0.48
N ILE A 65 -8.64 16.71 -0.13
CA ILE A 65 -8.24 15.60 -1.02
C ILE A 65 -9.18 15.41 -2.21
N SER A 66 -10.45 15.83 -2.09
CA SER A 66 -11.46 15.82 -3.17
C SER A 66 -10.98 16.55 -4.43
N HIS A 67 -10.17 17.59 -4.27
CA HIS A 67 -9.68 18.41 -5.38
C HIS A 67 -8.30 17.98 -5.90
N TYR A 68 -7.63 17.00 -5.25
CA TYR A 68 -6.26 16.61 -5.61
C TYR A 68 -6.20 16.10 -7.04
N LYS A 69 -7.22 15.37 -7.50
CA LYS A 69 -7.27 14.88 -8.88
C LYS A 69 -7.12 16.02 -9.89
N ASN A 70 -7.89 17.10 -9.72
CA ASN A 70 -7.88 18.23 -10.66
C ASN A 70 -6.56 19.02 -10.57
N ILE A 71 -6.07 19.27 -9.35
CA ILE A 71 -4.81 19.99 -9.14
C ILE A 71 -3.63 19.20 -9.73
N ARG A 72 -3.58 17.88 -9.54
CA ARG A 72 -2.52 17.01 -10.09
C ARG A 72 -2.45 16.99 -11.60
N LEU A 73 -3.57 17.25 -12.30
CA LEU A 73 -3.63 17.28 -13.75
C LEU A 73 -3.17 18.62 -14.33
N SER A 74 -3.13 19.69 -13.52
CA SER A 74 -2.81 21.03 -13.99
C SER A 74 -1.34 21.24 -14.36
N SER A 75 -0.39 20.65 -13.62
CA SER A 75 1.05 20.74 -13.95
C SER A 75 1.88 19.63 -13.28
N ARG A 76 3.10 19.40 -13.78
CA ARG A 76 4.06 18.46 -13.16
C ARG A 76 4.47 18.88 -11.75
N LEU A 77 4.71 20.18 -11.54
CA LEU A 77 5.03 20.74 -10.22
C LEU A 77 3.90 20.45 -9.22
N LEU A 78 2.67 20.82 -9.59
CA LEU A 78 1.50 20.63 -8.72
C LEU A 78 1.17 19.16 -8.49
N ARG A 79 1.48 18.27 -9.43
CA ARG A 79 1.44 16.82 -9.20
C ARG A 79 2.37 16.41 -8.05
N GLY A 80 3.62 16.85 -8.07
CA GLY A 80 4.59 16.58 -7.01
C GLY A 80 4.17 17.15 -5.65
N ILE A 81 3.67 18.38 -5.64
CA ILE A 81 3.12 19.02 -4.42
C ILE A 81 1.93 18.23 -3.87
N CYS A 82 0.98 17.85 -4.72
CA CYS A 82 -0.16 17.02 -4.29
C CYS A 82 0.29 15.66 -3.76
N ASP A 83 1.30 15.04 -4.36
CA ASP A 83 1.86 13.78 -3.88
C ASP A 83 2.50 13.93 -2.50
N GLU A 84 3.22 15.03 -2.24
CA GLU A 84 3.78 15.31 -0.93
C GLU A 84 2.69 15.55 0.13
N ALA A 85 1.72 16.42 -0.18
CA ALA A 85 0.58 16.69 0.69
C ALA A 85 -0.22 15.40 0.98
N PHE A 86 -0.37 14.54 -0.02
CA PHE A 86 -1.02 13.24 0.11
C PHE A 86 -0.27 12.29 1.04
N MET A 87 1.05 12.16 0.89
CA MET A 87 1.86 11.30 1.76
C MET A 87 1.80 11.74 3.23
N ILE A 88 1.77 13.04 3.50
CA ILE A 88 1.59 13.58 4.85
C ILE A 88 0.23 13.14 5.41
N LYS A 89 -0.85 13.28 4.63
CA LYS A 89 -2.20 12.84 5.03
C LYS A 89 -2.29 11.33 5.24
N PHE A 90 -1.67 10.52 4.39
CA PHE A 90 -1.63 9.07 4.54
C PHE A 90 -0.94 8.66 5.86
N ARG A 91 0.23 9.23 6.15
CA ARG A 91 0.94 8.99 7.43
C ARG A 91 0.14 9.45 8.64
N TYR A 92 -0.53 10.60 8.53
CA TYR A 92 -1.42 11.10 9.58
C TYR A 92 -2.60 10.14 9.82
N ALA A 93 -3.24 9.65 8.74
CA ALA A 93 -4.34 8.68 8.85
C ALA A 93 -3.89 7.39 9.54
N MET A 94 -2.72 6.84 9.18
CA MET A 94 -2.16 5.67 9.85
C MET A 94 -2.00 5.87 11.37
N LYS A 95 -1.42 7.01 11.79
CA LYS A 95 -1.26 7.35 13.21
C LYS A 95 -2.60 7.54 13.91
N LYS A 96 -3.53 8.27 13.29
CA LYS A 96 -4.85 8.57 13.84
C LYS A 96 -5.68 7.30 14.06
N TYR A 97 -5.73 6.38 13.08
CA TYR A 97 -6.50 5.14 13.22
C TYR A 97 -5.90 4.18 14.25
N ALA A 98 -4.57 4.17 14.40
CA ALA A 98 -3.92 3.44 15.48
C ALA A 98 -4.30 3.99 16.87
N GLN A 99 -4.44 5.31 17.02
CA GLN A 99 -4.83 5.96 18.28
C GLN A 99 -6.31 5.80 18.62
N LEU A 100 -7.19 5.74 17.62
CA LEU A 100 -8.65 5.66 17.81
C LEU A 100 -9.19 4.24 18.04
N ASN A 101 -8.32 3.24 18.32
CA ASN A 101 -8.68 1.82 18.42
C ASN A 101 -9.50 1.28 17.24
N ARG A 102 -9.39 1.90 16.05
CA ARG A 102 -10.01 1.40 14.82
C ARG A 102 -9.05 0.45 14.13
N VAL A 103 -8.80 -0.67 14.81
CA VAL A 103 -7.73 -1.63 14.50
C VAL A 103 -7.82 -2.14 13.06
N GLY A 104 -9.03 -2.47 12.57
CA GLY A 104 -9.24 -2.89 11.18
C GLY A 104 -8.74 -1.86 10.13
N ALA A 105 -9.07 -0.59 10.30
CA ALA A 105 -8.64 0.47 9.38
C ALA A 105 -7.13 0.70 9.42
N ALA A 106 -6.55 0.71 10.62
CA ALA A 106 -5.11 0.85 10.81
C ALA A 106 -4.34 -0.29 10.15
N ILE A 107 -4.84 -1.52 10.26
CA ILE A 107 -4.25 -2.71 9.63
C ILE A 107 -4.31 -2.60 8.11
N VAL A 108 -5.44 -2.18 7.54
CA VAL A 108 -5.57 -2.02 6.07
C VAL A 108 -4.55 -1.00 5.57
N LEU A 109 -4.42 0.16 6.23
CA LEU A 109 -3.42 1.16 5.84
C LEU A 109 -1.99 0.65 6.02
N LYS A 110 -1.71 -0.12 7.09
CA LYS A 110 -0.40 -0.76 7.31
C LYS A 110 -0.09 -1.81 6.23
N ALA A 111 -1.07 -2.59 5.80
CA ALA A 111 -0.93 -3.54 4.71
C ALA A 111 -0.63 -2.82 3.39
N ILE A 112 -1.30 -1.70 3.12
CA ILE A 112 -1.02 -0.84 1.96
C ILE A 112 0.41 -0.29 2.01
N ASP A 113 0.87 0.18 3.17
CA ASP A 113 2.22 0.69 3.37
C ASP A 113 3.27 -0.39 3.06
N LEU A 114 3.14 -1.57 3.71
CA LEU A 114 4.03 -2.72 3.48
C LEU A 114 4.01 -3.19 2.02
N ALA A 115 2.84 -3.22 1.39
CA ALA A 115 2.67 -3.67 0.02
C ALA A 115 3.22 -2.70 -1.04
N THR A 116 3.55 -1.46 -0.69
CA THR A 116 3.90 -0.44 -1.68
C THR A 116 5.19 0.30 -1.39
N GLU A 117 5.76 0.16 -0.19
CA GLU A 117 6.97 0.85 0.24
C GLU A 117 8.12 0.71 -0.76
N ALA A 118 8.43 -0.52 -1.21
CA ALA A 118 9.51 -0.76 -2.16
C ALA A 118 9.31 -0.01 -3.48
N PHE A 119 8.08 -0.02 -4.01
CA PHE A 119 7.73 0.70 -5.22
C PHE A 119 7.77 2.23 -5.03
N ILE A 120 7.28 2.74 -3.90
CA ILE A 120 7.35 4.18 -3.58
C ILE A 120 8.80 4.64 -3.54
N LYS A 121 9.67 3.88 -2.86
CA LYS A 121 11.11 4.16 -2.74
C LYS A 121 11.84 4.07 -4.09
N SER A 122 11.30 3.30 -5.03
CA SER A 122 11.80 3.14 -6.40
C SER A 122 11.25 4.16 -7.40
N GLY A 123 10.54 5.20 -6.93
CA GLY A 123 10.06 6.29 -7.78
C GLY A 123 8.59 6.21 -8.20
N PHE A 124 7.81 5.24 -7.69
CA PHE A 124 6.40 5.08 -8.05
C PHE A 124 5.42 5.79 -7.11
N LYS A 125 5.90 6.74 -6.30
CA LYS A 125 5.09 7.57 -5.39
C LYS A 125 3.86 8.21 -6.06
N SER A 126 4.01 8.75 -7.27
CA SER A 126 2.88 9.37 -7.97
C SER A 126 1.78 8.37 -8.35
N ILE A 127 2.14 7.12 -8.67
CA ILE A 127 1.14 6.07 -8.96
C ILE A 127 0.41 5.68 -7.68
N PHE A 128 1.17 5.46 -6.60
CA PHE A 128 0.62 5.18 -5.28
C PHE A 128 -0.42 6.23 -4.87
N CYS A 129 -0.06 7.51 -4.92
CA CYS A 129 -0.94 8.58 -4.51
C CYS A 129 -2.19 8.68 -5.40
N ALA A 130 -2.07 8.45 -6.71
CA ALA A 130 -3.22 8.44 -7.62
C ALA A 130 -4.18 7.28 -7.34
N CYS A 131 -3.65 6.08 -7.09
CA CYS A 131 -4.45 4.88 -6.78
C CYS A 131 -5.15 4.98 -5.43
N LEU A 132 -4.50 5.55 -4.42
CA LEU A 132 -5.01 5.60 -3.05
C LEU A 132 -5.91 6.81 -2.77
N SER A 133 -5.83 7.87 -3.61
CA SER A 133 -6.66 9.07 -3.45
C SER A 133 -8.17 8.81 -3.30
N PRO A 134 -8.81 7.93 -4.08
CA PRO A 134 -10.25 7.64 -3.94
C PRO A 134 -10.63 6.93 -2.64
N ILE A 135 -9.67 6.27 -1.98
CA ILE A 135 -9.89 5.56 -0.71
C ILE A 135 -9.75 6.56 0.45
N LEU A 136 -8.67 7.35 0.47
CA LEU A 136 -8.49 8.37 1.50
C LEU A 136 -9.49 9.52 1.39
N SER A 137 -10.10 9.78 0.23
CA SER A 137 -11.15 10.80 0.12
C SER A 137 -12.43 10.47 0.87
N LYS A 138 -12.64 9.20 1.24
CA LYS A 138 -13.78 8.75 2.04
C LYS A 138 -13.51 8.78 3.54
N ILE A 139 -12.27 9.07 3.95
CA ILE A 139 -11.85 9.16 5.35
C ILE A 139 -12.11 10.59 5.86
N PRO A 140 -12.82 10.81 6.98
CA PRO A 140 -13.09 9.87 8.08
C PRO A 140 -14.44 9.16 8.03
N VAL A 141 -15.29 9.46 7.03
CA VAL A 141 -16.67 8.98 6.94
C VAL A 141 -16.73 7.46 6.96
N ASN A 142 -15.86 6.80 6.18
CA ASN A 142 -15.73 5.35 6.13
C ASN A 142 -14.30 4.90 6.45
N ALA A 143 -14.17 3.88 7.29
CA ALA A 143 -12.92 3.19 7.53
C ALA A 143 -12.57 2.30 6.32
N PRO A 144 -11.29 2.29 5.87
CA PRO A 144 -10.90 1.42 4.78
C PRO A 144 -11.04 -0.06 5.16
N ASN A 145 -11.50 -0.86 4.21
CA ASN A 145 -11.81 -2.28 4.40
C ASN A 145 -11.07 -3.17 3.38
N ASP A 146 -11.25 -4.49 3.52
CA ASP A 146 -10.54 -5.50 2.72
C ASP A 146 -10.87 -5.40 1.22
N ASN A 147 -12.08 -4.96 0.85
CA ASN A 147 -12.46 -4.75 -0.54
C ASN A 147 -11.72 -3.55 -1.14
N GLU A 148 -11.60 -2.45 -0.39
CA GLU A 148 -10.82 -1.29 -0.82
C GLU A 148 -9.33 -1.62 -0.95
N LEU A 149 -8.79 -2.46 -0.07
CA LEU A 149 -7.44 -3.01 -0.21
C LEU A 149 -7.30 -3.79 -1.52
N LYS A 150 -8.20 -4.73 -1.81
CA LYS A 150 -8.14 -5.55 -3.03
C LYS A 150 -8.20 -4.70 -4.30
N ILE A 151 -9.12 -3.73 -4.35
CA ILE A 151 -9.24 -2.79 -5.47
C ILE A 151 -7.98 -1.95 -5.63
N PHE A 152 -7.42 -1.46 -4.51
CA PHE A 152 -6.19 -0.69 -4.52
C PHE A 152 -5.01 -1.50 -5.08
N LEU A 153 -4.75 -2.69 -4.53
CA LEU A 153 -3.63 -3.53 -4.95
C LEU A 153 -3.73 -3.87 -6.44
N SER A 154 -4.90 -4.31 -6.90
CA SER A 154 -5.14 -4.62 -8.32
C SER A 154 -4.82 -3.43 -9.23
N ARG A 155 -5.31 -2.23 -8.89
CA ARG A 155 -5.04 -1.01 -9.68
C ARG A 155 -3.57 -0.59 -9.61
N PHE A 156 -2.98 -0.63 -8.42
CA PHE A 156 -1.60 -0.21 -8.21
C PHE A 156 -0.64 -1.10 -8.99
N TYR A 157 -0.68 -2.41 -8.76
CA TYR A 157 0.19 -3.36 -9.43
C TYR A 157 -0.08 -3.45 -10.94
N GLY A 158 -1.34 -3.31 -11.38
CA GLY A 158 -1.67 -3.22 -12.79
C GLY A 158 -1.00 -2.02 -13.48
N LEU A 159 -1.08 -0.83 -12.88
CA LEU A 159 -0.42 0.37 -13.43
C LEU A 159 1.11 0.27 -13.38
N ILE A 160 1.67 -0.36 -12.35
CA ILE A 160 3.11 -0.60 -12.25
C ILE A 160 3.58 -1.54 -13.35
N LYS A 161 2.94 -2.71 -13.53
CA LYS A 161 3.26 -3.67 -14.59
C LYS A 161 3.21 -3.01 -15.97
N ASN A 162 2.15 -2.25 -16.25
CA ASN A 162 2.02 -1.52 -17.52
C ASN A 162 3.14 -0.49 -17.74
N ARG A 163 3.62 0.18 -16.68
CA ARG A 163 4.69 1.16 -16.77
C ARG A 163 6.08 0.53 -16.86
N MET A 164 6.27 -0.64 -16.26
CA MET A 164 7.51 -1.42 -16.26
C MET A 164 7.56 -2.46 -17.38
N ASN A 165 6.80 -2.30 -18.47
CA ASN A 165 6.59 -3.34 -19.48
C ASN A 165 7.88 -3.96 -20.05
N ASN A 166 9.03 -3.27 -19.92
CA ASN A 166 10.36 -3.73 -20.36
C ASN A 166 11.36 -3.98 -19.19
N GLU A 167 10.96 -3.78 -17.94
CA GLU A 167 11.79 -3.90 -16.73
C GLU A 167 11.28 -5.04 -15.83
N ILE A 168 11.02 -6.22 -16.40
CA ILE A 168 10.44 -7.37 -15.70
C ILE A 168 11.30 -7.76 -14.49
N SER A 169 12.62 -7.86 -14.66
CA SER A 169 13.57 -8.16 -13.58
C SER A 169 13.40 -7.20 -12.40
N LYS A 170 13.30 -5.89 -12.65
CA LYS A 170 13.12 -4.89 -11.59
C LYS A 170 11.78 -5.04 -10.89
N PHE A 171 10.70 -5.29 -11.63
CA PHE A 171 9.39 -5.56 -11.03
C PHE A 171 9.48 -6.74 -10.06
N GLU A 172 10.09 -7.84 -10.50
CA GLU A 172 10.25 -9.04 -9.69
C GLU A 172 11.12 -8.81 -8.45
N ILE A 173 12.20 -8.03 -8.56
CA ILE A 173 13.04 -7.64 -7.41
C ILE A 173 12.21 -6.89 -6.38
N LEU A 174 11.49 -5.85 -6.82
CA LEU A 174 10.66 -5.03 -5.93
C LEU A 174 9.53 -5.83 -5.29
N TYR A 175 8.93 -6.73 -6.06
CA TYR A 175 7.88 -7.61 -5.57
C TYR A 175 8.41 -8.61 -4.53
N ASN A 176 9.54 -9.25 -4.77
CA ASN A 176 10.15 -10.19 -3.81
C ASN A 176 10.62 -9.48 -2.53
N ILE A 177 11.22 -8.28 -2.64
CA ILE A 177 11.56 -7.45 -1.47
C ILE A 177 10.30 -7.07 -0.70
N THR A 178 9.22 -6.71 -1.40
CA THR A 178 7.92 -6.43 -0.78
C THR A 178 7.44 -7.63 0.02
N LEU A 179 7.45 -8.83 -0.56
CA LEU A 179 7.03 -10.06 0.14
C LEU A 179 7.89 -10.33 1.38
N ILE A 180 9.22 -10.29 1.25
CA ILE A 180 10.15 -10.54 2.37
C ILE A 180 9.90 -9.56 3.51
N ARG A 181 9.78 -8.26 3.20
CA ARG A 181 9.49 -7.23 4.22
C ARG A 181 8.12 -7.40 4.85
N PHE A 182 7.12 -7.78 4.06
CA PHE A 182 5.78 -8.06 4.55
C PHE A 182 5.78 -9.24 5.51
N PHE A 183 6.44 -10.35 5.14
CA PHE A 183 6.63 -11.49 6.03
C PHE A 183 7.31 -11.07 7.33
N LYS A 184 8.45 -10.38 7.26
CA LYS A 184 9.17 -9.88 8.45
C LYS A 184 8.33 -8.99 9.37
N ALA A 185 7.31 -8.31 8.85
CA ALA A 185 6.39 -7.52 9.66
C ALA A 185 5.37 -8.36 10.46
N LEU A 186 5.19 -9.64 10.11
CA LEU A 186 4.37 -10.60 10.84
C LEU A 186 5.15 -11.15 12.03
N LYS A 187 4.57 -11.09 13.23
CA LYS A 187 5.19 -11.61 14.47
C LYS A 187 5.27 -13.13 14.48
N CYS A 188 4.45 -13.80 13.67
CA CYS A 188 4.46 -15.26 13.55
C CYS A 188 5.43 -15.78 12.49
N SER A 189 6.24 -14.91 11.86
CA SER A 189 7.18 -15.31 10.83
C SER A 189 8.61 -15.41 11.35
N SER A 190 9.38 -16.30 10.75
CA SER A 190 10.84 -16.29 10.75
C SER A 190 11.31 -16.27 9.30
N VAL A 191 12.26 -15.39 8.95
CA VAL A 191 12.82 -15.30 7.59
C VAL A 191 14.32 -15.53 7.67
N THR A 192 14.82 -16.47 6.87
CA THR A 192 16.23 -16.83 6.80
C THR A 192 16.68 -16.93 5.34
N ILE A 193 17.98 -16.81 5.11
CA ILE A 193 18.59 -16.90 3.77
C ILE A 193 19.77 -17.87 3.84
N THR A 194 19.96 -18.68 2.80
CA THR A 194 21.14 -19.55 2.69
C THR A 194 22.37 -18.73 2.30
N PRO A 195 23.58 -19.25 2.53
CA PRO A 195 24.78 -18.73 1.88
C PRO A 195 24.63 -18.72 0.35
N TRP A 196 25.31 -17.79 -0.31
CA TRP A 196 25.41 -17.75 -1.77
C TRP A 196 26.32 -18.85 -2.26
N ASP A 197 25.84 -19.64 -3.22
CA ASP A 197 26.65 -20.61 -3.95
C ASP A 197 27.24 -19.93 -5.19
N SER A 198 28.54 -19.64 -5.17
CA SER A 198 29.24 -19.02 -6.30
C SER A 198 29.33 -19.94 -7.53
N THR A 199 29.26 -21.26 -7.35
CA THR A 199 29.40 -22.26 -8.42
C THR A 199 28.13 -22.34 -9.25
N HIS A 200 26.98 -22.35 -8.58
CA HIS A 200 25.66 -22.45 -9.22
C HIS A 200 24.89 -21.13 -9.24
N GLN A 201 25.47 -20.06 -8.71
CA GLN A 201 24.87 -18.72 -8.61
C GLN A 201 23.47 -18.76 -8.00
N ASN A 202 23.28 -19.60 -6.97
CA ASN A 202 21.96 -19.82 -6.38
C ASN A 202 21.96 -19.60 -4.86
N TRP A 203 20.79 -19.26 -4.34
CA TRP A 203 20.51 -19.14 -2.93
C TRP A 203 19.01 -19.30 -2.69
N LYS A 204 18.64 -19.49 -1.42
CA LYS A 204 17.25 -19.69 -1.03
C LYS A 204 16.90 -18.77 0.13
N ILE A 205 15.68 -18.25 0.10
CA ILE A 205 15.09 -17.53 1.22
C ILE A 205 13.96 -18.39 1.77
N PHE A 206 14.05 -18.74 3.05
CA PHE A 206 13.02 -19.50 3.74
C PHE A 206 12.21 -18.59 4.64
N VAL A 207 10.89 -18.70 4.56
CA VAL A 207 9.95 -18.07 5.49
C VAL A 207 9.19 -19.16 6.21
N GLU A 208 9.29 -19.22 7.53
CA GLU A 208 8.48 -20.11 8.36
C GLU A 208 7.39 -19.29 9.03
N LEU A 209 6.13 -19.55 8.68
CA LEU A 209 4.96 -19.00 9.38
C LEU A 209 4.49 -20.01 10.43
N LYS A 210 4.44 -19.56 11.68
CA LYS A 210 3.79 -20.30 12.76
C LYS A 210 2.31 -19.97 12.76
N VAL A 211 1.50 -20.99 12.54
CA VAL A 211 0.07 -20.84 12.30
C VAL A 211 -0.67 -21.34 13.53
N TYR A 212 -1.08 -20.42 14.40
CA TYR A 212 -1.81 -20.78 15.61
C TYR A 212 -3.34 -20.60 15.48
N TRP A 213 -3.85 -20.22 14.30
CA TRP A 213 -5.23 -19.71 14.14
C TRP A 213 -5.92 -20.05 12.80
N LEU A 214 -5.37 -20.91 11.94
CA LEU A 214 -5.93 -21.18 10.59
C LEU A 214 -6.94 -22.34 10.52
N THR A 215 -7.56 -22.77 11.62
CA THR A 215 -8.51 -23.92 11.58
C THR A 215 -9.70 -23.71 10.63
N GLU A 216 -10.16 -22.47 10.44
CA GLU A 216 -11.20 -22.14 9.44
C GLU A 216 -10.65 -21.54 8.14
N SER A 217 -9.35 -21.28 8.07
CA SER A 217 -8.73 -20.55 6.95
C SER A 217 -7.78 -21.39 6.09
N SER A 218 -7.65 -22.69 6.38
CA SER A 218 -7.10 -23.70 5.46
C SER A 218 -7.92 -23.79 4.17
N LEU A 219 -9.25 -23.97 4.26
CA LEU A 219 -10.17 -23.97 3.12
C LEU A 219 -10.12 -22.67 2.29
N TYR A 220 -9.77 -21.56 2.95
CA TYR A 220 -9.66 -20.24 2.32
C TYR A 220 -8.29 -20.03 1.67
N LEU A 221 -7.23 -20.61 2.25
CA LEU A 221 -5.91 -20.71 1.64
C LEU A 221 -5.97 -21.56 0.37
N ASP A 222 -6.65 -22.71 0.40
CA ASP A 222 -6.78 -23.61 -0.76
C ASP A 222 -7.54 -22.93 -1.93
N LYS A 223 -8.61 -22.20 -1.62
CA LYS A 223 -9.33 -21.38 -2.63
C LYS A 223 -8.51 -20.18 -3.15
N LEU A 224 -7.63 -19.60 -2.33
CA LEU A 224 -6.80 -18.47 -2.75
C LEU A 224 -5.58 -18.94 -3.55
N VAL A 225 -4.99 -20.07 -3.19
CA VAL A 225 -3.82 -20.65 -3.87
C VAL A 225 -4.23 -21.19 -5.24
N SER A 226 -5.39 -21.85 -5.36
CA SER A 226 -5.96 -22.27 -6.66
C SER A 226 -6.29 -21.09 -7.59
N GLN A 227 -6.45 -19.88 -7.05
CA GLN A 227 -6.71 -18.65 -7.82
C GLN A 227 -5.47 -17.74 -8.00
N SER A 228 -4.29 -18.17 -7.55
CA SER A 228 -3.13 -17.29 -7.29
C SER A 228 -2.24 -16.90 -8.48
N SER A 229 -2.72 -16.97 -9.73
CA SER A 229 -1.92 -16.52 -10.89
C SER A 229 -1.61 -15.02 -10.89
N ASP A 230 -2.26 -14.25 -10.00
CA ASP A 230 -1.99 -12.83 -9.78
C ASP A 230 -1.24 -12.58 -8.47
N CYS A 231 -0.10 -11.88 -8.59
CA CYS A 231 0.73 -11.33 -7.50
C CYS A 231 -0.10 -10.65 -6.39
N ASN A 232 -1.23 -10.03 -6.74
CA ASN A 232 -2.11 -9.35 -5.80
C ASN A 232 -2.73 -10.30 -4.75
N ASN A 233 -2.90 -11.58 -5.07
CA ASN A 233 -3.57 -12.54 -4.19
C ASN A 233 -2.69 -12.91 -2.98
N ILE A 234 -1.36 -12.99 -3.16
CA ILE A 234 -0.43 -13.26 -2.06
C ILE A 234 -0.38 -12.08 -1.09
N ILE A 235 -0.25 -10.85 -1.59
CA ILE A 235 -0.22 -9.66 -0.73
C ILE A 235 -1.54 -9.51 0.02
N HIS A 236 -2.66 -9.76 -0.64
CA HIS A 236 -3.97 -9.73 0.02
C HIS A 236 -4.09 -10.79 1.12
N LEU A 237 -3.55 -11.99 0.91
CA LEU A 237 -3.47 -13.02 1.93
C LEU A 237 -2.61 -12.58 3.12
N LEU A 238 -1.41 -12.03 2.88
CA LEU A 238 -0.54 -11.54 3.95
C LEU A 238 -1.20 -10.42 4.76
N ALA A 239 -1.97 -9.56 4.10
CA ALA A 239 -2.77 -8.53 4.78
C ALA A 239 -3.85 -9.13 5.69
N LYS A 240 -4.51 -10.23 5.26
CA LYS A 240 -5.46 -10.97 6.10
C LYS A 240 -4.77 -11.64 7.29
N ILE A 241 -3.61 -12.25 7.09
CA ILE A 241 -2.82 -12.84 8.20
C ILE A 241 -2.42 -11.76 9.20
N LEU A 242 -1.95 -10.61 8.71
CA LEU A 242 -1.67 -9.44 9.54
C LEU A 242 -2.91 -9.03 10.35
N LYS A 243 -4.09 -9.03 9.73
CA LYS A 243 -5.35 -8.70 10.40
C LYS A 243 -5.70 -9.69 11.53
N CYS A 244 -5.65 -10.98 11.25
CA CYS A 244 -5.90 -12.03 12.24
C CYS A 244 -4.93 -11.94 13.43
N GLN A 245 -3.66 -11.66 13.18
CA GLN A 245 -2.66 -11.52 14.24
C GLN A 245 -2.98 -10.37 15.19
N TYR A 246 -3.53 -9.26 14.68
CA TYR A 246 -3.94 -8.13 15.50
C TYR A 246 -5.27 -8.38 16.22
N ALA A 247 -6.23 -9.06 15.58
CA ALA A 247 -7.48 -9.46 16.24
C ALA A 247 -7.24 -10.48 17.38
N ASN A 248 -6.31 -11.42 17.21
CA ASN A 248 -5.94 -12.37 18.26
C ASN A 248 -5.16 -11.72 19.41
N LEU A 249 -4.45 -10.60 19.17
CA LEU A 249 -3.89 -9.80 20.26
C LEU A 249 -4.99 -9.19 21.13
N GLU A 250 -6.16 -8.87 20.58
CA GLU A 250 -7.34 -8.45 21.36
C GLU A 250 -8.00 -9.64 22.07
N LEU A 251 -8.13 -10.79 21.41
CA LEU A 251 -8.71 -12.01 21.99
C LEU A 251 -7.83 -12.68 23.05
N SER A 252 -6.51 -12.41 23.08
CA SER A 252 -5.60 -12.93 24.10
C SER A 252 -5.87 -12.40 25.53
N GLN A 253 -6.81 -11.46 25.69
CA GLN A 253 -7.40 -11.09 26.98
C GLN A 253 -8.45 -12.10 27.48
N PHE A 254 -8.91 -13.02 26.63
CA PHE A 254 -9.87 -14.07 26.95
C PHE A 254 -9.24 -15.46 26.80
N SER A 255 -8.65 -15.93 27.91
CA SER A 255 -8.24 -17.32 28.20
C SER A 255 -7.21 -17.98 27.25
N PRO A 256 -6.04 -18.42 27.77
CA PRO A 256 -5.05 -19.17 27.01
C PRO A 256 -5.51 -20.63 26.89
N ARG A 257 -6.51 -20.91 26.07
CA ARG A 257 -6.72 -22.28 25.60
C ARG A 257 -5.65 -22.58 24.57
N VAL A 258 -4.64 -23.28 25.05
CA VAL A 258 -3.54 -23.97 24.35
C VAL A 258 -4.01 -24.48 22.98
N LEU A 259 -3.80 -23.69 21.93
CA LEU A 259 -3.84 -24.16 20.56
C LEU A 259 -2.47 -24.78 20.29
N ASP A 260 -2.48 -26.11 20.18
CA ASP A 260 -1.30 -26.95 20.02
C ASP A 260 -0.43 -26.46 18.84
N ALA A 261 0.86 -26.29 19.09
CA ALA A 261 1.80 -25.49 18.31
C ALA A 261 2.33 -26.18 17.04
N LYS A 262 1.50 -26.95 16.32
CA LYS A 262 2.00 -27.93 15.35
C LYS A 262 2.04 -27.44 13.91
N THR A 263 1.08 -26.64 13.44
CA THR A 263 1.05 -26.30 12.02
C THR A 263 2.04 -25.18 11.68
N ARG A 264 3.02 -25.52 10.86
CA ARG A 264 4.00 -24.58 10.30
C ARG A 264 3.94 -24.62 8.79
N ILE A 265 3.80 -23.45 8.19
CA ILE A 265 3.88 -23.30 6.73
C ILE A 265 5.26 -22.73 6.42
N LYS A 266 6.05 -23.45 5.63
CA LYS A 266 7.32 -22.95 5.13
C LYS A 266 7.19 -22.52 3.68
N PHE A 267 7.59 -21.31 3.37
CA PHE A 267 7.78 -20.82 2.02
C PHE A 267 9.28 -20.87 1.72
N CYS A 268 9.63 -21.24 0.49
CA CYS A 268 10.99 -21.27 -0.01
C CYS A 268 11.02 -20.49 -1.32
N LEU A 269 11.67 -19.34 -1.33
CA LEU A 269 12.00 -18.62 -2.55
C LEU A 269 13.38 -19.07 -3.03
N ASN A 270 13.41 -19.86 -4.10
CA ASN A 270 14.64 -20.21 -4.79
C ASN A 270 15.03 -19.05 -5.73
N MET A 271 16.28 -18.61 -5.65
CA MET A 271 16.83 -17.51 -6.42
C MET A 271 18.09 -17.98 -7.14
N ASN A 272 18.19 -17.68 -8.43
CA ASN A 272 19.40 -17.87 -9.23
C ASN A 272 19.78 -16.52 -9.82
N GLY A 273 20.97 -16.01 -9.51
CA GLY A 273 21.46 -14.70 -9.98
C GLY A 273 22.84 -14.34 -9.44
N ILE A 274 23.24 -13.09 -9.64
CA ILE A 274 24.58 -12.64 -9.26
C ILE A 274 24.68 -12.23 -7.78
N GLU A 275 25.92 -12.13 -7.28
CA GLU A 275 26.22 -11.80 -5.88
C GLU A 275 25.66 -10.45 -5.42
N SER A 276 25.56 -9.46 -6.32
CA SER A 276 24.97 -8.15 -5.98
C SER A 276 23.49 -8.28 -5.62
N LEU A 277 22.76 -9.13 -6.34
CA LEU A 277 21.36 -9.43 -6.08
C LEU A 277 21.22 -10.22 -4.77
N TYR A 278 22.08 -11.21 -4.56
CA TYR A 278 22.17 -11.92 -3.29
C TYR A 278 22.39 -10.95 -2.12
N SER A 279 23.34 -10.04 -2.23
CA SER A 279 23.69 -9.06 -1.19
C SER A 279 22.51 -8.15 -0.85
N LEU A 280 21.75 -7.71 -1.86
CA LEU A 280 20.52 -6.93 -1.68
C LEU A 280 19.47 -7.72 -0.87
N PHE A 281 19.21 -8.97 -1.26
CA PHE A 281 18.23 -9.81 -0.57
C PHE A 281 18.68 -10.22 0.82
N ARG A 282 19.97 -10.52 1.01
CA ARG A 282 20.58 -10.80 2.31
C ARG A 282 20.40 -9.62 3.26
N SER A 283 20.75 -8.41 2.80
CA SER A 283 20.52 -7.18 3.57
C SER A 283 19.04 -7.01 3.94
N CYS A 284 18.12 -7.27 3.00
CA CYS A 284 16.68 -7.23 3.25
C CYS A 284 16.22 -8.24 4.32
N VAL A 285 16.82 -9.44 4.35
CA VAL A 285 16.51 -10.51 5.30
C VAL A 285 17.14 -10.24 6.68
N GLU A 286 18.39 -9.77 6.74
CA GLU A 286 19.15 -9.64 7.99
C GLU A 286 18.88 -8.32 8.73
N MET A 287 18.71 -7.20 8.03
CA MET A 287 18.51 -5.88 8.67
C MET A 287 17.07 -5.69 9.17
N ASN A 288 16.85 -4.93 10.24
CA ASN A 288 15.48 -4.60 10.63
C ASN A 288 14.76 -3.78 9.54
N LEU A 289 13.43 -3.79 9.55
CA LEU A 289 12.63 -3.09 8.54
C LEU A 289 13.01 -1.61 8.38
N LYS A 290 13.38 -0.93 9.47
CA LYS A 290 13.77 0.48 9.47
C LYS A 290 15.22 0.73 9.02
N ASP A 291 16.08 -0.27 9.18
CA ASP A 291 17.53 -0.14 8.98
C ASP A 291 17.93 -0.54 7.55
N PHE A 292 17.03 -1.18 6.81
CA PHE A 292 17.24 -1.54 5.42
C PHE A 292 17.53 -0.30 4.56
N VAL A 293 18.71 -0.29 3.95
CA VAL A 293 19.14 0.77 3.04
C VAL A 293 18.61 0.47 1.64
N TRP A 294 17.81 1.39 1.12
CA TRP A 294 17.29 1.30 -0.24
C TRP A 294 18.41 1.56 -1.25
N PRO A 295 18.58 0.70 -2.27
CA PRO A 295 19.60 0.92 -3.29
C PRO A 295 19.28 2.19 -4.08
N MET A 296 20.32 2.97 -4.41
CA MET A 296 20.18 4.12 -5.30
C MET A 296 19.87 3.68 -6.74
N GLU A 297 20.47 2.56 -7.15
CA GLU A 297 20.26 1.93 -8.45
C GLU A 297 19.84 0.48 -8.25
N TRP A 298 18.74 0.09 -8.89
CA TRP A 298 18.21 -1.27 -8.77
C TRP A 298 18.96 -2.21 -9.71
N PRO A 299 19.34 -3.43 -9.26
CA PRO A 299 19.90 -4.43 -10.15
C PRO A 299 18.97 -4.68 -11.34
N THR A 300 19.54 -4.71 -12.55
CA THR A 300 18.80 -4.94 -13.80
C THR A 300 19.07 -6.30 -14.40
N ASP A 301 20.04 -7.03 -13.82
CA ASP A 301 20.47 -8.34 -14.30
C ASP A 301 19.30 -9.33 -14.34
N GLU A 302 19.29 -10.16 -15.38
CA GLU A 302 18.35 -11.26 -15.46
C GLU A 302 18.63 -12.27 -14.34
N PHE A 303 17.57 -12.70 -13.68
CA PHE A 303 17.63 -13.68 -12.61
C PHE A 303 16.36 -14.53 -12.67
N ASN A 304 16.47 -15.74 -12.15
CA ASN A 304 15.33 -16.63 -12.06
C ASN A 304 14.91 -16.76 -10.60
N ASN A 305 13.61 -16.70 -10.36
CA ASN A 305 13.04 -16.91 -9.04
C ASN A 305 11.84 -17.85 -9.10
N CYS A 306 11.66 -18.62 -8.01
CA CYS A 306 10.51 -19.49 -7.82
C CYS A 306 10.17 -19.58 -6.34
N TRP A 307 8.94 -19.23 -5.98
CA TRP A 307 8.38 -19.53 -4.66
C TRP A 307 7.90 -20.98 -4.63
N CYS A 308 8.14 -21.68 -3.54
CA CYS A 308 7.62 -23.00 -3.23
C CYS A 308 6.99 -22.95 -1.83
N ILE A 309 5.92 -23.69 -1.60
CA ILE A 309 5.28 -23.82 -0.29
C ILE A 309 5.45 -25.26 0.19
N MET A 310 5.85 -25.44 1.44
CA MET A 310 6.02 -26.71 2.12
C MET A 310 5.17 -26.66 3.40
N SER A 311 4.12 -27.47 3.48
CA SER A 311 3.41 -27.73 4.74
C SER A 311 4.11 -28.87 5.47
N TYR A 312 4.25 -28.78 6.79
CA TYR A 312 4.89 -29.84 7.58
C TYR A 312 3.97 -31.03 7.90
N ASP A 313 2.66 -30.89 7.67
CA ASP A 313 1.67 -31.92 8.00
C ASP A 313 1.39 -32.92 6.85
N SER A 314 2.08 -32.83 5.71
CA SER A 314 2.04 -33.87 4.67
C SER A 314 3.32 -33.85 3.82
N GLU A 315 3.71 -35.03 3.31
CA GLU A 315 5.01 -35.34 2.71
C GLU A 315 5.58 -34.30 1.72
N LEU A 316 6.90 -34.13 1.78
CA LEU A 316 7.75 -33.28 0.92
C LEU A 316 7.41 -33.41 -0.58
N ARG A 317 6.71 -32.42 -1.15
CA ARG A 317 6.60 -32.25 -2.62
C ARG A 317 7.46 -31.07 -3.07
N LYS A 318 8.44 -31.33 -3.94
CA LYS A 318 9.13 -30.29 -4.71
C LYS A 318 8.17 -29.82 -5.81
N LEU A 319 7.76 -28.55 -5.78
CA LEU A 319 6.90 -27.95 -6.81
C LEU A 319 7.68 -26.88 -7.56
N THR A 320 7.74 -26.97 -8.89
CA THR A 320 8.29 -25.91 -9.75
C THR A 320 7.26 -24.80 -10.01
N LYS A 321 7.68 -23.67 -10.60
CA LYS A 321 6.84 -22.46 -10.83
C LYS A 321 5.54 -22.74 -11.60
N ASN A 322 5.51 -23.81 -12.41
CA ASN A 322 4.32 -24.27 -13.13
C ASN A 322 3.50 -25.33 -12.36
N ASP A 323 4.13 -26.11 -11.47
CA ASP A 323 3.45 -27.13 -10.64
C ASP A 323 2.73 -26.52 -9.43
N LEU A 324 3.05 -25.27 -9.09
CA LEU A 324 2.38 -24.46 -8.07
C LEU A 324 0.84 -24.43 -8.26
N PHE A 325 0.36 -24.62 -9.49
CA PHE A 325 -1.05 -24.47 -9.87
C PHE A 325 -1.85 -25.78 -10.02
N HIS A 326 -1.21 -26.91 -10.35
CA HIS A 326 -1.95 -28.14 -10.66
C HIS A 326 -1.92 -29.19 -9.53
N THR A 327 -0.88 -29.24 -8.70
CA THR A 327 -0.69 -30.35 -7.74
C THR A 327 -1.47 -30.18 -6.42
N LEU A 328 -2.13 -29.03 -6.21
CA LEU A 328 -3.10 -28.84 -5.11
C LEU A 328 -4.51 -29.34 -5.46
N VAL A 329 -4.77 -29.73 -6.71
CA VAL A 329 -6.13 -30.02 -7.21
C VAL A 329 -6.53 -31.51 -7.12
N THR A 330 -5.59 -32.45 -6.89
CA THR A 330 -5.88 -33.87 -7.14
C THR A 330 -5.78 -34.84 -5.95
N HIS A 331 -5.48 -34.41 -4.72
CA HIS A 331 -5.46 -35.34 -3.58
C HIS A 331 -6.29 -34.86 -2.38
N GLU A 332 -7.61 -34.81 -2.57
CA GLU A 332 -8.62 -35.10 -1.54
C GLU A 332 -10.01 -35.34 -2.17
N ILE A 333 -10.08 -36.15 -3.24
CA ILE A 333 -11.36 -36.70 -3.75
C ILE A 333 -11.47 -38.22 -3.57
N ASN A 334 -10.40 -38.94 -3.22
CA ASN A 334 -10.49 -40.38 -2.98
C ASN A 334 -9.92 -40.72 -1.60
N GLU A 335 -10.73 -40.55 -0.56
CA GLU A 335 -10.81 -41.46 0.59
C GLU A 335 -12.04 -41.09 1.44
N HIS A 336 -13.22 -41.23 0.84
CA HIS A 336 -14.45 -41.74 1.46
C HIS A 336 -15.54 -41.85 0.38
N PHE A 337 -15.36 -42.86 -0.49
CA PHE A 337 -16.35 -43.90 -0.75
C PHE A 337 -15.62 -45.25 -0.69
#